data_AF-A0A522AJJ1-F1
#
_entry.id   AF-A0A522AJJ1-F1
#
_cell.length_a   1.000
_cell.length_b   1.000
_cell.length_c   1.000
_cell.angle_alpha   90.00
_cell.angle_beta   90.00
_cell.angle_gamma   90.00
#
_symmetry.space_group_name_H-M   'P 1'
#
loop_
_entity.id
_entity.type
_entity.pdbx_description
1 polymer ?
#
loop_
_entity_poly.entity_id
_entity_poly.type
_entity_poly.pdbx_seq_one_letter_code
_entity_poly.pdbx_strand_id
1 'polypeptide(L)' 'EHAIKGMLPKGPLGRAMYRKLKIYAGDIHPHAAQQPRAVDI' A
#
# COMPACT_ATOMS: atom_id res chain seq x y z
N GLU A 1 3.28 11.84 -4.13
CA GLU A 1 4.04 10.62 -4.49
C GLU A 1 5.54 10.87 -4.73
N HIS A 2 5.90 11.86 -5.54
CA HIS A 2 7.29 12.16 -5.92
C HIS A 2 8.24 12.50 -4.75
N ALA A 3 7.77 13.20 -3.72
CA ALA A 3 8.59 13.53 -2.54
C ALA A 3 9.05 12.28 -1.78
N ILE A 4 8.18 11.28 -1.63
CA ILE A 4 8.45 10.06 -0.84
C ILE A 4 9.48 9.17 -1.55
N LYS A 5 9.47 9.16 -2.89
CA LYS A 5 10.49 8.49 -3.70
C LYS A 5 11.90 9.04 -3.46
N GLY A 6 12.02 10.33 -3.17
CA GLY A 6 13.29 10.99 -2.85
C GLY A 6 13.82 10.69 -1.45
N MET A 7 12.93 10.29 -0.52
CA MET A 7 13.27 9.96 0.86
C MET A 7 13.61 8.47 1.07
N LEU A 8 13.31 7.62 0.09
CA LEU A 8 13.61 6.19 0.15
C LEU A 8 15.06 5.90 -0.29
N PRO A 9 15.70 4.86 0.29
CA PRO A 9 17.05 4.46 -0.08
C PRO A 9 17.11 4.08 -1.56
N LYS A 10 18.15 4.54 -2.28
CA LYS A 10 18.30 4.23 -3.70
C LYS A 10 18.71 2.77 -3.88
N GLY A 11 17.92 2.01 -4.63
CA GLY A 11 18.23 0.61 -4.95
C GLY A 11 16.98 -0.25 -5.19
N PRO A 12 17.18 -1.56 -5.44
CA PRO A 12 16.07 -2.51 -5.66
C PRO A 12 15.11 -2.57 -4.48
N LEU A 13 15.66 -2.50 -3.25
CA LEU A 13 14.89 -2.50 -2.01
C LEU A 13 13.99 -1.26 -1.88
N GLY A 14 14.52 -0.05 -2.09
CA GLY A 14 13.71 1.17 -2.05
C GLY A 14 12.63 1.19 -3.12
N ARG A 15 12.89 0.61 -4.30
CA ARG A 15 11.87 0.44 -5.34
C ARG A 15 10.78 -0.55 -4.94
N ALA A 16 11.13 -1.62 -4.22
CA ALA A 16 10.16 -2.56 -3.67
C ALA A 16 9.30 -1.91 -2.57
N MET A 17 9.90 -1.10 -1.69
CA MET A 17 9.20 -0.33 -0.66
C MET A 17 8.22 0.67 -1.28
N TYR A 18 8.64 1.39 -2.33
CA TYR A 18 7.79 2.33 -3.05
C TYR A 18 6.52 1.68 -3.61
N ARG A 19 6.60 0.43 -4.12
CA ARG A 19 5.44 -0.29 -4.67
C ARG A 19 4.37 -0.65 -3.63
N LYS A 20 4.76 -0.75 -2.35
CA LYS A 20 3.85 -1.03 -1.23
C LYS A 20 3.05 0.20 -0.80
N LEU A 21 3.54 1.40 -1.12
CA LEU A 21 2.84 2.64 -0.83
C LEU A 21 1.63 2.79 -1.78
N LYS A 22 0.44 2.91 -1.21
CA LYS A 22 -0.80 3.19 -1.95
C LYS A 22 -1.32 4.54 -1.49
N ILE A 23 -1.28 5.54 -2.37
CA ILE A 23 -1.80 6.89 -2.10
C ILE A 23 -3.13 7.01 -2.84
N TYR A 24 -4.19 7.30 -2.10
CA TYR A 24 -5.51 7.60 -2.65
C TYR A 24 -5.80 9.08 -2.39
N ALA A 25 -6.38 9.77 -3.38
CA ALA A 25 -6.87 11.12 -3.19
C ALA A 25 -8.30 11.03 -2.63
N GLY A 26 -8.54 11.57 -1.43
CA GLY A 26 -9.83 11.52 -0.73
C GLY A 26 -9.93 10.41 0.33
N ASP A 27 -11.09 10.31 0.98
CA ASP A 27 -11.31 9.43 2.14
C ASP A 27 -11.61 7.97 1.77
N ILE A 28 -11.69 7.65 0.48
CA ILE A 28 -12.07 6.33 -0.01
C ILE A 28 -10.81 5.56 -0.38
N HIS A 29 -10.55 4.46 0.32
CA HIS A 29 -9.54 3.48 -0.04
C HIS A 29 -10.15 2.08 -0.19
N PRO A 30 -9.81 1.32 -1.26
CA PRO A 30 -10.32 -0.03 -1.49
C PRO A 30 -9.71 -1.07 -0.54
N HIS A 31 -8.90 -0.64 0.43
CA HIS A 31 -8.37 -1.45 1.51
C HIS A 31 -9.44 -1.67 2.59
N ALA A 32 -10.53 -2.35 2.22
CA ALA A 32 -11.40 -2.93 3.22
C ALA A 32 -10.60 -3.99 4.02
N ALA A 33 -10.76 -3.99 5.34
CA ALA A 33 -10.19 -5.04 6.18
C ALA A 33 -10.72 -6.41 5.73
N GLN A 34 -9.97 -7.48 6.05
CA GLN A 34 -10.40 -8.84 5.75
C GLN A 34 -11.83 -9.08 6.27
N GLN A 35 -12.72 -9.50 5.38
CA GLN A 35 -14.05 -9.98 5.75
C GLN A 35 -13.97 -11.51 5.88
N PRO A 36 -13.81 -12.06 7.10
CA PRO A 36 -13.84 -13.50 7.29
C PRO A 36 -15.21 -14.03 6.85
N ARG A 37 -15.22 -14.99 5.92
CA ARG A 37 -16.43 -15.74 5.56
C ARG A 37 -16.67 -16.81 6.62
N ALA A 38 -17.88 -16.88 7.14
CA ALA A 38 -18.30 -18.01 7.95
C ALA A 38 -18.22 -19.27 7.08
N VAL A 39 -17.55 -20.29 7.60
CA VAL A 39 -17.50 -21.63 7.00
C VAL A 39 -18.52 -22.46 7.79
N ASP A 40 -19.59 -22.90 7.14
CA ASP A 40 -20.53 -23.85 7.74
C ASP A 40 -19.87 -25.24 7.80
N ILE A 41 -19.85 -25.84 9.00
CA ILE A 41 -19.36 -27.20 9.30
C ILE A 41 -20.56 -28.11 9.53
#